data_AF-A0AAV7D914-F1
#
_entry.id   AF-A0AAV7D914-F1
#
_cell.length_a   1.000
_cell.length_b   1.000
_cell.length_c   1.000
_cell.angle_alpha   90.00
_cell.angle_beta   90.00
_cell.angle_gamma   90.00
#
_symmetry.space_group_name_H-M   'P 1'
#
loop_
_entity.id
_entity.type
_entity.pdbx_description
1 polymer ?
#
loop_
_entity_poly.entity_id
_entity_poly.type
_entity_poly.pdbx_seq_one_letter_code
_entity_poly.pdbx_strand_id
1 'polypeptide(L)'
;MPDKTTRFSCKGKPVYHFLWTSTFSEYTVVPTDAVAKIDDRAPLDKACLFGCGFPTGYGAAVNTAKVEPGSTCAIFGLGAIGLSTIIGCKLSGALKIIAIDINSNKFENAMMFGATECINPKDYNKPIEKVITEMTGHGVHYSFECIGSTEVMKAALECTHMGYGISVIIGGAPPNENIHFDPYLLFTGRTWKGSIFGGMHLLVKLKRTFL
;
A
#
# COMPACT_ATOMS: atom_id res chain seq x y z
N MET A 1 15.20 -16.70 -13.08
CA MET A 1 13.97 -17.33 -13.63
C MET A 1 13.62 -18.57 -12.81
N PRO A 2 12.40 -19.14 -12.90
CA PRO A 2 12.02 -20.34 -12.15
C PRO A 2 12.97 -21.53 -12.31
N ASP A 3 13.60 -21.64 -13.48
CA ASP A 3 14.64 -22.63 -13.81
C ASP A 3 16.05 -22.31 -13.25
N LYS A 4 16.16 -21.32 -12.34
CA LYS A 4 17.40 -20.83 -11.73
C LYS A 4 18.44 -20.26 -12.71
N THR A 5 18.05 -19.95 -13.95
CA THR A 5 18.94 -19.35 -14.95
C THR A 5 18.57 -17.87 -15.20
N THR A 6 19.39 -17.18 -15.99
CA THR A 6 19.11 -15.82 -16.50
C THR A 6 18.90 -15.82 -18.02
N ARG A 7 18.31 -14.74 -18.52
CA ARG A 7 18.14 -14.43 -19.95
C ARG A 7 18.95 -13.21 -20.38
N PHE A 8 19.64 -12.57 -19.44
CA PHE A 8 20.46 -11.39 -19.69
C PHE A 8 21.93 -11.71 -19.56
N SER A 9 22.72 -11.13 -20.46
CA SER A 9 24.18 -11.08 -20.37
C SER A 9 24.66 -9.71 -20.79
N CYS A 10 25.72 -9.21 -20.16
CA CYS A 10 26.39 -7.97 -20.54
C CYS A 10 27.89 -8.23 -20.62
N LYS A 11 28.51 -7.94 -21.77
CA LYS A 11 29.95 -8.17 -22.01
C LYS A 11 30.38 -9.62 -21.65
N GLY A 12 29.57 -10.59 -22.05
CA GLY A 12 29.81 -12.02 -21.78
C GLY A 12 29.57 -12.47 -20.34
N LYS A 13 29.13 -11.58 -19.43
CA LYS A 13 28.83 -11.93 -18.03
C LYS A 13 27.32 -12.02 -17.79
N PRO A 14 26.83 -13.03 -17.05
CA PRO A 14 25.42 -13.11 -16.67
C PRO A 14 24.96 -11.88 -15.88
N VAL A 15 23.75 -11.39 -16.17
CA VAL A 15 23.07 -10.33 -15.40
C VAL A 15 21.80 -10.92 -14.82
N TYR A 16 21.50 -10.68 -13.55
CA TYR A 16 20.33 -11.27 -12.89
C TYR A 16 19.02 -10.57 -13.24
N HIS A 17 17.95 -11.34 -13.19
CA HIS A 17 16.58 -10.82 -13.23
C HIS A 17 16.21 -10.18 -11.89
N PHE A 18 15.33 -9.18 -11.91
CA PHE A 18 14.77 -8.57 -10.70
C PHE A 18 13.24 -8.70 -10.71
N LEU A 19 12.69 -9.24 -9.61
CA LEU A 19 11.25 -9.49 -9.42
C LEU A 19 10.54 -10.18 -10.60
N TRP A 20 11.30 -10.96 -11.39
CA TRP A 20 10.82 -11.66 -12.59
C TRP A 20 10.19 -10.74 -13.66
N THR A 21 10.52 -9.44 -13.63
CA THR A 21 10.04 -8.44 -14.60
C THR A 21 11.18 -7.79 -15.35
N SER A 22 12.20 -7.27 -14.65
CA SER A 22 13.37 -6.60 -15.23
C SER A 22 13.02 -5.54 -16.29
N THR A 23 12.13 -4.61 -15.96
CA THR A 23 11.53 -3.64 -16.90
C THR A 23 12.45 -2.50 -17.34
N PHE A 24 13.68 -2.43 -16.83
CA PHE A 24 14.68 -1.44 -17.24
C PHE A 24 15.55 -1.96 -18.39
N SER A 25 14.88 -2.43 -19.45
CA SER A 25 15.48 -2.89 -20.70
C SER A 25 14.45 -2.75 -21.81
N GLU A 26 14.88 -2.52 -23.05
CA GLU A 26 13.98 -2.46 -24.21
C GLU A 26 13.24 -3.80 -24.45
N TYR A 27 13.85 -4.91 -24.02
CA TYR A 27 13.26 -6.26 -24.10
C TYR A 27 13.49 -7.02 -22.80
N THR A 28 12.50 -7.81 -22.39
CA THR A 28 12.60 -8.69 -21.22
C THR A 28 11.97 -10.05 -21.50
N VAL A 29 12.36 -11.06 -20.73
CA VAL A 29 11.79 -12.41 -20.78
C VAL A 29 11.22 -12.72 -19.41
N VAL A 30 9.92 -12.98 -19.35
CA VAL A 30 9.19 -13.22 -18.10
C VAL A 30 8.47 -14.56 -18.12
N PRO A 31 8.19 -15.18 -16.96
CA PRO A 31 7.30 -16.34 -16.88
C PRO A 31 5.89 -15.95 -17.35
N THR A 32 5.16 -16.88 -17.97
CA THR A 32 3.79 -16.63 -18.43
C THR A 32 2.86 -16.18 -17.30
N ASP A 33 3.07 -16.70 -16.08
CA ASP A 33 2.30 -16.33 -14.88
C ASP A 33 2.52 -14.89 -14.40
N ALA A 34 3.56 -14.21 -14.92
CA ALA A 34 3.88 -12.81 -14.62
C ALA A 34 3.35 -11.84 -15.69
N VAL A 35 2.54 -12.32 -16.65
CA VAL A 35 2.00 -11.51 -17.75
C VAL A 35 0.49 -11.34 -17.60
N ALA A 36 0.04 -10.09 -17.54
CA ALA A 36 -1.37 -9.74 -17.68
C ALA A 36 -1.62 -9.15 -19.08
N LYS A 37 -2.50 -9.79 -19.86
CA LYS A 37 -3.00 -9.18 -21.10
C LYS A 37 -3.95 -8.03 -20.73
N ILE A 38 -3.71 -6.86 -21.31
CA ILE A 38 -4.55 -5.66 -21.15
C ILE A 38 -5.27 -5.31 -22.45
N ASP A 39 -6.15 -4.32 -22.40
CA ASP A 39 -6.82 -3.77 -23.60
C ASP A 39 -5.80 -3.08 -24.51
N ASP A 40 -5.83 -3.39 -25.81
CA ASP A 40 -4.91 -2.83 -26.80
C ASP A 40 -5.05 -1.30 -26.96
N ARG A 41 -6.15 -0.71 -26.48
CA ARG A 41 -6.39 0.74 -26.47
C ARG A 41 -5.82 1.45 -25.25
N ALA A 42 -5.31 0.71 -24.26
CA ALA A 42 -4.77 1.31 -23.04
C ALA A 42 -3.47 2.09 -23.33
N PRO A 43 -3.37 3.36 -22.91
CA PRO A 43 -2.15 4.13 -23.09
C PRO A 43 -1.03 3.57 -22.18
N LEU A 44 0.00 2.97 -22.79
CA LEU A 44 1.04 2.21 -22.08
C LEU A 44 1.90 3.07 -21.14
N ASP A 45 2.06 4.36 -21.46
CA ASP A 45 2.73 5.37 -20.64
C ASP A 45 2.01 5.66 -19.31
N LYS A 46 0.73 5.30 -19.20
CA LYS A 46 -0.08 5.40 -17.97
C LYS A 46 -0.37 4.04 -17.36
N ALA A 47 -0.65 3.04 -18.22
CA ALA A 47 -1.00 1.69 -17.79
C ALA A 47 0.13 1.02 -16.98
N CYS A 48 1.38 1.41 -17.19
CA CYS A 48 2.53 0.90 -16.43
C CYS A 48 2.39 1.07 -14.91
N LEU A 49 1.65 2.07 -14.42
CA LEU A 49 1.40 2.30 -12.99
C LEU A 49 0.56 1.19 -12.34
N PHE A 50 -0.23 0.46 -13.14
CA PHE A 50 -1.01 -0.69 -12.68
C PHE A 50 -0.18 -1.95 -12.44
N GLY A 51 1.13 -1.91 -12.73
CA GLY A 51 2.05 -3.01 -12.42
C GLY A 51 2.55 -3.02 -10.98
N CYS A 52 2.34 -1.96 -10.19
CA CYS A 52 2.88 -1.89 -8.82
C CYS A 52 2.08 -0.96 -7.89
N GLY A 53 2.46 0.32 -7.79
CA GLY A 53 2.06 1.20 -6.70
C GLY A 53 0.56 1.47 -6.63
N PHE A 54 -0.10 1.68 -7.78
CA PHE A 54 -1.53 1.97 -7.82
C PHE A 54 -2.40 0.82 -7.26
N PRO A 55 -2.35 -0.41 -7.81
CA PRO A 55 -3.14 -1.52 -7.29
C PRO A 55 -2.74 -1.88 -5.87
N THR A 56 -1.48 -1.66 -5.48
CA THR A 56 -1.01 -1.94 -4.11
C THR A 56 -1.76 -1.12 -3.08
N GLY A 57 -1.83 0.21 -3.24
CA GLY A 57 -2.56 1.07 -2.31
C GLY A 57 -4.07 0.93 -2.46
N TYR A 58 -4.59 0.99 -3.70
CA TYR A 58 -6.02 0.87 -3.96
C TYR A 58 -6.60 -0.45 -3.43
N GLY A 59 -5.96 -1.57 -3.77
CA GLY A 59 -6.37 -2.89 -3.33
C GLY A 59 -6.16 -3.10 -1.83
N ALA A 60 -5.19 -2.45 -1.20
CA ALA A 60 -5.05 -2.51 0.25
C ALA A 60 -6.29 -1.97 0.97
N ALA A 61 -6.88 -0.88 0.48
CA ALA A 61 -8.15 -0.36 1.00
C ALA A 61 -9.34 -1.28 0.63
N VAL A 62 -9.49 -1.61 -0.65
CA VAL A 62 -10.69 -2.28 -1.18
C VAL A 62 -10.74 -3.78 -0.87
N ASN A 63 -9.64 -4.49 -1.10
CA ASN A 63 -9.60 -5.96 -1.00
C ASN A 63 -9.10 -6.41 0.37
N THR A 64 -7.99 -5.81 0.83
CA THR A 64 -7.33 -6.23 2.06
C THR A 64 -8.10 -5.74 3.26
N ALA A 65 -8.18 -4.42 3.48
CA ALA A 65 -8.92 -3.84 4.60
C ALA A 65 -10.43 -4.02 4.46
N LYS A 66 -10.96 -3.98 3.23
CA LYS A 66 -12.40 -3.95 2.94
C LYS A 66 -13.06 -2.77 3.63
N VAL A 67 -12.52 -1.58 3.38
CA VAL A 67 -13.02 -0.32 3.94
C VAL A 67 -14.53 -0.21 3.71
N GLU A 68 -15.26 0.09 4.77
CA GLU A 68 -16.72 0.21 4.73
C GLU A 68 -17.16 1.67 4.57
N PRO A 69 -18.31 1.93 3.93
CA PRO A 69 -18.89 3.26 3.87
C PRO A 69 -19.10 3.87 5.26
N GLY A 70 -18.84 5.17 5.40
CA GLY A 70 -18.98 5.88 6.68
C GLY A 70 -17.77 5.76 7.61
N SER A 71 -16.78 4.94 7.26
CA SER A 71 -15.61 4.72 8.11
C SER A 71 -14.63 5.91 8.14
N THR A 72 -13.75 5.90 9.13
CA THR A 72 -12.62 6.83 9.29
C THR A 72 -11.32 6.08 9.01
N CYS A 73 -10.49 6.62 8.12
CA CYS A 73 -9.20 6.03 7.73
C CYS A 73 -8.02 6.96 8.06
N ALA A 74 -6.89 6.39 8.49
CA ALA A 74 -5.60 7.09 8.60
C ALA A 74 -4.58 6.50 7.61
N ILE A 75 -3.94 7.34 6.79
CA ILE A 75 -2.97 6.92 5.78
C ILE A 75 -1.61 7.55 6.11
N PHE A 76 -0.66 6.72 6.52
CA PHE A 76 0.71 7.14 6.85
C PHE A 76 1.61 7.02 5.62
N GLY A 77 2.13 8.15 5.16
CA GLY A 77 2.99 8.27 3.98
C GLY A 77 2.20 8.59 2.72
N LEU A 78 2.51 9.71 2.07
CA LEU A 78 1.77 10.24 0.92
C LEU A 78 2.57 10.12 -0.39
N GLY A 79 3.25 8.99 -0.56
CA GLY A 79 3.83 8.58 -1.85
C GLY A 79 2.80 7.94 -2.78
N ALA A 80 3.24 7.32 -3.88
CA ALA A 80 2.34 6.71 -4.87
C ALA A 80 1.36 5.68 -4.26
N ILE A 81 1.84 4.86 -3.33
CA ILE A 81 1.01 3.86 -2.63
C ILE A 81 -0.03 4.58 -1.75
N GLY A 82 0.39 5.50 -0.88
CA GLY A 82 -0.51 6.22 0.02
C GLY A 82 -1.59 7.02 -0.70
N LEU A 83 -1.24 7.72 -1.78
CA LEU A 83 -2.23 8.43 -2.61
C LEU A 83 -3.23 7.45 -3.25
N SER A 84 -2.76 6.27 -3.68
CA SER A 84 -3.64 5.22 -4.22
C SER A 84 -4.53 4.60 -3.14
N THR A 85 -4.04 4.48 -1.90
CA THR A 85 -4.82 4.08 -0.74
C THR A 85 -5.92 5.09 -0.42
N ILE A 86 -5.61 6.40 -0.47
CA ILE A 86 -6.62 7.47 -0.31
C ILE A 86 -7.73 7.32 -1.35
N ILE A 87 -7.38 7.11 -2.63
CA ILE A 87 -8.36 6.87 -3.69
C ILE A 87 -9.23 5.64 -3.37
N GLY A 88 -8.61 4.54 -2.93
CA GLY A 88 -9.31 3.32 -2.53
C GLY A 88 -10.29 3.55 -1.37
N CYS A 89 -9.87 4.26 -0.32
CA CYS A 89 -10.74 4.61 0.81
C CYS A 89 -11.92 5.49 0.38
N LYS A 90 -11.65 6.53 -0.43
CA LYS A 90 -12.69 7.44 -0.94
C LYS A 90 -13.72 6.70 -1.78
N LEU A 91 -13.27 5.85 -2.71
CA LEU A 91 -14.17 5.07 -3.56
C LEU A 91 -14.92 3.98 -2.79
N SER A 92 -14.41 3.55 -1.64
CA SER A 92 -15.11 2.65 -0.71
C SER A 92 -16.12 3.39 0.20
N GLY A 93 -16.21 4.72 0.10
CA GLY A 93 -17.18 5.53 0.84
C GLY A 93 -16.75 5.92 2.26
N ALA A 94 -15.45 5.91 2.56
CA ALA A 94 -14.95 6.44 3.83
C ALA A 94 -15.37 7.91 4.02
N LEU A 95 -15.90 8.24 5.20
CA LEU A 95 -16.40 9.57 5.54
C LEU A 95 -15.26 10.54 5.87
N LYS A 96 -14.23 10.03 6.56
CA LYS A 96 -13.07 10.83 6.98
C LYS A 96 -11.79 10.09 6.61
N ILE A 97 -10.89 10.79 5.92
CA ILE A 97 -9.61 10.27 5.45
C ILE A 97 -8.51 11.23 5.92
N ILE A 98 -7.80 10.82 6.97
CA ILE A 98 -6.69 11.56 7.57
C ILE A 98 -5.40 11.15 6.85
N ALA A 99 -4.76 12.08 6.16
CA ALA A 99 -3.50 11.92 5.46
C ALA A 99 -2.34 12.40 6.33
N ILE A 100 -1.33 11.55 6.53
CA ILE A 100 -0.21 11.83 7.45
C ILE A 100 1.11 11.77 6.68
N ASP A 101 1.86 12.86 6.66
CA ASP A 101 3.23 12.90 6.12
C ASP A 101 4.04 14.00 6.79
N ILE A 102 5.36 13.81 6.90
CA ILE A 102 6.27 14.83 7.44
C ILE A 102 6.55 15.98 6.46
N ASN A 103 6.19 15.80 5.19
CA ASN A 103 6.32 16.80 4.14
C ASN A 103 4.95 17.35 3.75
N SER A 104 4.62 18.53 4.29
CA SER A 104 3.34 19.20 4.05
C SER A 104 3.10 19.58 2.59
N ASN A 105 4.13 19.64 1.74
CA ASN A 105 3.97 19.91 0.29
C ASN A 105 3.18 18.79 -0.43
N LYS A 106 3.03 17.61 0.19
CA LYS A 106 2.24 16.51 -0.38
C LYS A 106 0.74 16.64 -0.12
N PHE A 107 0.34 17.55 0.77
CA PHE A 107 -1.05 17.64 1.25
C PHE A 107 -2.01 18.12 0.18
N GLU A 108 -1.60 19.02 -0.70
CA GLU A 108 -2.43 19.47 -1.83
C GLU A 108 -2.86 18.29 -2.71
N ASN A 109 -1.90 17.43 -3.09
CA ASN A 109 -2.20 16.22 -3.85
C ASN A 109 -3.09 15.25 -3.05
N ALA A 110 -2.80 15.05 -1.77
CA ALA A 110 -3.62 14.16 -0.93
C ALA A 110 -5.09 14.62 -0.87
N MET A 111 -5.34 15.91 -0.68
CA MET A 111 -6.68 16.50 -0.69
C MET A 111 -7.36 16.34 -2.06
N MET A 112 -6.63 16.60 -3.15
CA MET A 112 -7.12 16.38 -4.52
C MET A 112 -7.57 14.94 -4.75
N PHE A 113 -6.82 13.96 -4.24
CA PHE A 113 -7.12 12.53 -4.40
C PHE A 113 -8.16 11.99 -3.43
N GLY A 114 -8.52 12.73 -2.38
CA GLY A 114 -9.64 12.38 -1.50
C GLY A 114 -9.42 12.47 -0.01
N ALA A 115 -8.24 12.90 0.46
CA ALA A 115 -8.06 13.20 1.87
C ALA A 115 -9.06 14.27 2.31
N THR A 116 -9.56 14.15 3.54
CA THR A 116 -10.43 15.17 4.16
C THR A 116 -9.66 16.05 5.12
N GLU A 117 -8.57 15.52 5.68
CA GLU A 117 -7.69 16.20 6.62
C GLU A 117 -6.25 15.77 6.34
N CYS A 118 -5.30 16.69 6.53
CA CYS A 118 -3.87 16.40 6.43
C CYS A 118 -3.19 16.87 7.72
N ILE A 119 -2.30 16.03 8.28
CA ILE A 119 -1.54 16.37 9.48
C ILE A 119 -0.06 16.05 9.31
N ASN A 120 0.79 16.95 9.79
CA ASN A 120 2.22 16.73 9.87
C ASN A 120 2.58 16.35 11.32
N PRO A 121 3.16 15.16 11.57
CA PRO A 121 3.54 14.77 12.92
C PRO A 121 4.49 15.76 13.62
N LYS A 122 5.24 16.57 12.87
CA LYS A 122 6.16 17.58 13.41
C LYS A 122 5.45 18.80 14.02
N ASP A 123 4.17 18.98 13.74
CA ASP A 123 3.38 20.10 14.27
C ASP A 123 2.84 19.81 15.68
N TYR A 124 3.13 18.62 16.24
CA TYR A 124 2.62 18.16 17.52
C TYR A 124 3.75 17.77 18.47
N ASN A 125 3.55 18.07 19.76
CA ASN A 125 4.45 17.65 20.85
C ASN A 125 4.07 16.27 21.43
N LYS A 126 3.04 15.61 20.86
CA LYS A 126 2.56 14.29 21.27
C LYS A 126 2.83 13.28 20.16
N PRO A 127 2.97 11.99 20.51
CA PRO A 127 2.98 10.92 19.52
C PRO A 127 1.74 10.97 18.60
N ILE A 128 1.96 10.71 17.32
CA ILE A 128 0.93 10.94 16.28
C ILE A 128 -0.30 10.07 16.47
N GLU A 129 -0.15 8.85 16.99
CA GLU A 129 -1.25 7.95 17.28
C GLU A 129 -2.18 8.49 18.37
N LYS A 130 -1.64 9.25 19.34
CA LYS A 130 -2.43 9.93 20.38
C LYS A 130 -3.17 11.12 19.80
N VAL A 131 -2.52 11.90 18.93
CA VAL A 131 -3.17 13.02 18.21
C VAL A 131 -4.36 12.49 17.40
N ILE A 132 -4.18 11.42 16.63
CA ILE A 132 -5.25 10.81 15.83
C ILE A 132 -6.37 10.26 16.72
N THR A 133 -6.04 9.61 17.83
CA THR A 133 -7.04 9.11 18.78
C THR A 133 -7.86 10.25 19.38
N GLU A 134 -7.22 11.37 19.75
CA GLU A 134 -7.90 12.57 20.25
C GLU A 134 -8.80 13.21 19.17
N MET A 135 -8.31 13.33 17.94
CA MET A 135 -9.07 13.87 16.79
C MET A 135 -10.31 13.05 16.44
N THR A 136 -10.29 11.75 16.75
CA THR A 136 -11.37 10.80 16.41
C THR A 136 -12.19 10.40 17.63
N GLY A 137 -11.78 10.81 18.84
CA GLY A 137 -12.36 10.41 20.12
C GLY A 137 -12.03 8.98 20.56
N HIS A 138 -11.87 8.05 19.63
CA HIS A 138 -11.75 6.62 19.94
C HIS A 138 -10.76 5.84 19.05
N GLY A 139 -10.10 6.51 18.09
CA GLY A 139 -9.23 5.88 17.10
C GLY A 139 -9.94 5.64 15.77
N VAL A 140 -9.17 5.41 14.71
CA VAL A 140 -9.70 5.18 13.36
C VAL A 140 -10.23 3.76 13.16
N HIS A 141 -11.16 3.58 12.22
CA HIS A 141 -11.63 2.25 11.84
C HIS A 141 -10.52 1.48 11.10
N TYR A 142 -9.83 2.18 10.19
CA TYR A 142 -8.77 1.61 9.35
C TYR A 142 -7.53 2.49 9.38
N SER A 143 -6.35 1.87 9.45
CA SER A 143 -5.08 2.58 9.21
C SER A 143 -4.22 1.83 8.20
N PHE A 144 -3.42 2.60 7.46
CA PHE A 144 -2.56 2.09 6.40
C PHE A 144 -1.16 2.67 6.53
N GLU A 145 -0.17 1.81 6.71
CA GLU A 145 1.24 2.20 6.71
C GLU A 145 1.82 2.02 5.30
N CYS A 146 2.24 3.13 4.67
CA CYS A 146 2.69 3.18 3.29
C CYS A 146 4.14 3.68 3.16
N ILE A 147 4.98 3.56 4.20
CA ILE A 147 6.35 4.10 4.25
C ILE A 147 7.39 2.99 4.30
N GLY A 148 7.23 2.03 5.19
CA GLY A 148 8.24 1.01 5.54
C GLY A 148 9.00 1.33 6.83
N SER A 149 8.42 2.11 7.75
CA SER A 149 9.02 2.39 9.06
C SER A 149 8.35 1.58 10.15
N THR A 150 9.11 0.78 10.91
CA THR A 150 8.57 -0.05 12.01
C THR A 150 7.91 0.78 13.11
N GLU A 151 8.45 1.98 13.39
CA GLU A 151 7.85 2.93 14.33
C GLU A 151 6.49 3.42 13.84
N VAL A 152 6.37 3.73 12.55
CA VAL A 152 5.11 4.17 11.95
C VAL A 152 4.12 3.01 11.81
N MET A 153 4.59 1.78 11.58
CA MET A 153 3.74 0.58 11.57
C MET A 153 3.07 0.37 12.94
N LYS A 154 3.83 0.58 14.03
CA LYS A 154 3.31 0.56 15.39
C LYS A 154 2.30 1.70 15.62
N ALA A 155 2.66 2.94 15.30
CA ALA A 155 1.75 4.09 15.48
C ALA A 155 0.44 3.92 14.69
N ALA A 156 0.52 3.36 13.47
CA ALA A 156 -0.63 3.02 12.66
C ALA A 156 -1.54 2.00 13.37
N LEU A 157 -0.98 0.96 14.00
CA LEU A 157 -1.77 0.03 14.82
C LEU A 157 -2.41 0.72 16.03
N GLU A 158 -1.62 1.50 16.78
CA GLU A 158 -2.06 2.13 18.03
C GLU A 158 -3.15 3.18 17.85
N CYS A 159 -3.19 3.85 16.69
CA CYS A 159 -4.20 4.87 16.38
C CYS A 159 -5.57 4.30 15.97
N THR A 160 -5.67 2.98 15.77
CA THR A 160 -6.94 2.33 15.42
C THR A 160 -7.82 2.10 16.64
N HIS A 161 -9.13 1.99 16.40
CA HIS A 161 -10.12 1.80 17.44
C HIS A 161 -9.90 0.53 18.26
N MET A 162 -10.04 0.63 19.59
CA MET A 162 -10.01 -0.53 20.47
C MET A 162 -11.26 -1.39 20.27
N GLY A 163 -11.10 -2.67 19.92
CA GLY A 163 -12.22 -3.61 19.76
C GLY A 163 -12.43 -4.10 18.33
N TYR A 164 -12.16 -3.26 17.33
CA TYR A 164 -12.43 -3.63 15.93
C TYR A 164 -11.49 -2.98 14.90
N GLY A 165 -10.58 -2.09 15.32
CA GLY A 165 -9.72 -1.35 14.40
C GLY A 165 -8.82 -2.26 13.56
N ILE A 166 -8.66 -1.95 12.27
CA ILE A 166 -7.82 -2.73 11.35
C ILE A 166 -6.64 -1.87 10.88
N SER A 167 -5.42 -2.33 11.13
CA SER A 167 -4.18 -1.72 10.61
C SER A 167 -3.58 -2.60 9.53
N VAL A 168 -3.22 -1.98 8.40
CA VAL A 168 -2.64 -2.66 7.23
C VAL A 168 -1.23 -2.14 6.95
N ILE A 169 -0.24 -3.04 7.01
CA ILE A 169 1.13 -2.76 6.58
C ILE A 169 1.24 -2.96 5.08
N ILE A 170 1.71 -1.93 4.38
CA ILE A 170 1.96 -1.95 2.94
C ILE A 170 3.42 -1.60 2.64
N GLY A 171 4.01 -0.68 3.40
CA GLY A 171 5.42 -0.30 3.28
C GLY A 171 6.35 -1.47 3.59
N GLY A 172 7.38 -1.67 2.75
CA GLY A 172 8.41 -2.66 2.98
C GLY A 172 9.45 -2.15 3.97
N ALA A 173 9.54 -2.76 5.16
CA ALA A 173 10.59 -2.44 6.11
C ALA A 173 11.97 -2.91 5.63
N PRO A 174 13.07 -2.26 6.07
CA PRO A 174 14.42 -2.75 5.85
C PRO A 174 14.61 -4.20 6.36
N PRO A 175 15.51 -4.98 5.75
CA PRO A 175 15.82 -6.33 6.24
C PRO A 175 16.29 -6.32 7.70
N ASN A 176 15.88 -7.33 8.47
CA ASN A 176 16.26 -7.57 9.87
C ASN A 176 15.71 -6.58 10.91
N GLU A 177 14.75 -5.73 10.53
CA GLU A 177 13.99 -4.90 11.47
C GLU A 177 12.91 -5.70 12.20
N ASN A 178 12.67 -5.37 13.47
CA ASN A 178 11.61 -5.98 14.29
C ASN A 178 10.64 -4.91 14.78
N ILE A 179 9.35 -5.20 14.74
CA ILE A 179 8.33 -4.31 15.29
C ILE A 179 7.99 -4.74 16.72
N HIS A 180 8.17 -3.83 17.67
CA HIS A 180 7.85 -4.05 19.08
C HIS A 180 6.56 -3.32 19.44
N PHE A 181 5.56 -4.03 19.95
CA PHE A 181 4.26 -3.47 20.32
C PHE A 181 3.69 -4.21 21.54
N ASP A 182 2.77 -3.57 22.25
CA ASP A 182 2.06 -4.21 23.37
C ASP A 182 1.04 -5.23 22.82
N PRO A 183 1.15 -6.53 23.15
CA PRO A 183 0.19 -7.54 22.71
C PRO A 183 -1.25 -7.24 23.12
N TYR A 184 -1.47 -6.43 24.16
CA TYR A 184 -2.81 -5.99 24.55
C TYR A 184 -3.53 -5.22 23.43
N LEU A 185 -2.79 -4.60 22.50
CA LEU A 185 -3.38 -3.94 21.34
C LEU A 185 -4.21 -4.91 20.50
N LEU A 186 -3.72 -6.14 20.29
CA LEU A 186 -4.42 -7.19 19.56
C LEU A 186 -5.43 -7.93 20.44
N PHE A 187 -5.06 -8.23 21.69
CA PHE A 187 -5.97 -8.88 22.65
C PHE A 187 -7.28 -8.11 22.81
N THR A 188 -7.22 -6.77 22.78
CA THR A 188 -8.39 -5.89 22.88
C THR A 188 -9.16 -5.72 21.56
N GLY A 189 -8.90 -6.54 20.54
CA GLY A 189 -9.73 -6.65 19.34
C GLY A 189 -9.24 -5.92 18.08
N ARG A 190 -8.04 -5.32 18.09
CA ARG A 190 -7.46 -4.82 16.83
C ARG A 190 -7.00 -5.96 15.95
N THR A 191 -7.06 -5.76 14.64
CA THR A 191 -6.47 -6.66 13.64
C THR A 191 -5.29 -5.99 12.97
N TRP A 192 -4.17 -6.71 12.85
CA TRP A 192 -2.99 -6.24 12.15
C TRP A 192 -2.61 -7.21 11.04
N LYS A 193 -2.46 -6.72 9.81
CA LYS A 193 -2.20 -7.56 8.65
C LYS A 193 -1.38 -6.85 7.58
N GLY A 194 -0.76 -7.62 6.69
CA GLY A 194 -0.02 -7.10 5.53
C GLY A 194 -0.86 -7.10 4.24
N SER A 195 -0.40 -6.36 3.24
CA SER A 195 -1.00 -6.35 1.90
C SER A 195 0.08 -6.32 0.82
N ILE A 196 0.30 -7.45 0.13
CA ILE A 196 1.16 -7.50 -1.06
C ILE A 196 0.31 -7.27 -2.30
N PHE A 197 0.74 -6.35 -3.17
CA PHE A 197 0.04 -6.00 -4.42
C PHE A 197 -1.47 -5.71 -4.23
N GLY A 198 -1.85 -5.22 -3.04
CA GLY A 198 -3.24 -4.86 -2.73
C GLY A 198 -4.19 -6.06 -2.64
N GLY A 199 -3.67 -7.27 -2.42
CA GLY A 199 -4.49 -8.49 -2.45
C GLY A 199 -5.06 -8.81 -3.84
N MET A 200 -4.54 -8.18 -4.90
CA MET A 200 -4.98 -8.43 -6.26
C MET A 200 -4.48 -9.80 -6.73
N HIS A 201 -5.38 -10.60 -7.30
CA HIS A 201 -5.03 -11.86 -7.94
C HIS A 201 -4.91 -11.66 -9.45
N LEU A 202 -3.71 -11.88 -9.99
CA LEU A 202 -3.41 -11.80 -11.43
C LEU A 202 -3.92 -13.03 -12.22
N LEU A 203 -4.97 -13.72 -11.75
CA LEU A 203 -5.54 -14.88 -12.45
C LEU A 203 -6.38 -14.43 -13.66
N VAL A 204 -5.73 -13.81 -14.64
CA VAL A 204 -6.22 -13.82 -16.01
C VAL A 204 -5.91 -15.23 -16.52
N LYS A 205 -6.91 -16.11 -16.54
CA LYS A 205 -6.85 -17.30 -17.38
C LYS A 205 -6.58 -16.81 -18.81
N LEU A 206 -5.33 -16.84 -19.25
CA LEU A 206 -5.01 -16.95 -20.66
C LEU A 206 -5.78 -18.19 -21.10
N LYS A 207 -6.97 -18.00 -21.71
CA LYS A 207 -7.66 -19.10 -22.37
C LYS A 207 -6.63 -19.66 -23.34
N ARG A 208 -6.12 -20.87 -23.07
CA ARG A 208 -5.32 -21.66 -24.00
C ARG A 208 -6.17 -21.81 -25.26
N THR A 209 -6.06 -20.86 -26.17
CA THR A 209 -6.80 -20.81 -27.43
C THR A 209 -5.79 -20.66 -28.55
N PHE A 210 -4.78 -21.51 -28.54
CA PHE A 210 -3.91 -21.81 -29.67
C PHE A 210 -3.42 -23.26 -29.48
N LEU A 211 -4.27 -24.19 -29.91
CA LEU A 211 -3.85 -25.38 -30.65
C LEU A 211 -3.85 -24.99 -32.11
#